data_AF-A0AAV0RXN1-F1
#
_entry.id   AF-A0AAV0RXN1-F1
#
_cell.length_a   1.000
_cell.length_b   1.000
_cell.length_c   1.000
_cell.angle_alpha   90.00
_cell.angle_beta   90.00
_cell.angle_gamma   90.00
#
_symmetry.space_group_name_H-M   'P 1'
#
loop_
_entity.id
_entity.type
_entity.pdbx_description
1 polymer ?
#
loop_
_entity_poly.entity_id
_entity_poly.type
_entity_poly.pdbx_seq_one_letter_code
_entity_poly.pdbx_strand_id
1 'polypeptide(L)'
;MVLLIYNTHSFHKILICWQLLKCFFGKPFERWLGRKPITLEETRKIGGGYNSFLQTSLPEELRGYNPAAETAESAHLAFTTTFPRGFALEVLQVYSGPPVIAYKFRHWGYMEGPFQGYPPTGELVEFFGIGIFHVDEKVRVERVEFFFDRGELLGGLMRGGKGSGGSMSTSTGAPSPSCPFLASK
;
A
#
# COMPACT_ATOMS: atom_id res chain seq x y z
N MET A 1 11.84 -9.52 -13.39
CA MET A 1 11.36 -8.12 -13.27
C MET A 1 9.93 -8.05 -13.80
N VAL A 2 8.96 -8.15 -12.91
CA VAL A 2 7.53 -8.09 -13.24
C VAL A 2 7.02 -6.79 -12.67
N LEU A 3 6.62 -5.88 -13.57
CA LEU A 3 6.08 -4.57 -13.24
C LEU A 3 4.56 -4.63 -13.48
N LEU A 4 3.78 -4.62 -12.41
CA LEU A 4 2.34 -4.42 -12.46
C LEU A 4 2.11 -2.91 -12.50
N ILE A 5 2.01 -2.32 -13.69
CA ILE A 5 1.48 -0.96 -13.84
C ILE A 5 -0.04 -1.07 -13.90
N TYR A 6 -0.75 -0.46 -12.95
CA TYR A 6 -2.19 -0.21 -13.07
C TYR A 6 -2.41 0.97 -14.03
N ASN A 7 -2.10 0.76 -15.31
CA ASN A 7 -2.45 1.67 -16.39
C ASN A 7 -2.69 0.85 -17.66
N THR A 8 -3.89 0.98 -18.20
CA THR A 8 -4.35 0.33 -19.42
C THR A 8 -3.46 0.76 -20.60
N HIS A 9 -2.76 -0.20 -21.21
CA HIS A 9 -2.00 -0.13 -22.48
C HIS A 9 -0.51 -0.48 -22.33
N SER A 10 -0.22 -1.77 -22.10
CA SER A 10 0.96 -2.42 -22.71
C SER A 10 0.91 -3.93 -22.48
N PHE A 11 0.34 -4.62 -23.48
CA PHE A 11 0.45 -6.05 -23.66
C PHE A 11 1.91 -6.40 -23.93
N HIS A 12 2.51 -7.25 -23.09
CA HIS A 12 3.64 -8.18 -23.36
C HIS A 12 4.50 -8.49 -22.12
N LYS A 13 4.32 -7.81 -20.98
CA LYS A 13 4.95 -8.20 -19.68
C LYS A 13 3.94 -8.72 -18.64
N ILE A 14 2.75 -9.08 -19.13
CA ILE A 14 1.51 -9.35 -18.39
C ILE A 14 1.38 -10.80 -17.87
N LEU A 15 2.39 -11.67 -17.99
CA LEU A 15 2.15 -13.09 -17.66
C LEU A 15 1.85 -13.34 -16.18
N ILE A 16 2.46 -12.59 -15.26
CA ILE A 16 2.14 -12.68 -13.83
C ILE A 16 0.94 -11.78 -13.47
N CYS A 17 0.74 -10.64 -14.13
CA CYS A 17 -0.46 -9.81 -13.94
C CYS A 17 -1.75 -10.56 -14.29
N TRP A 18 -1.76 -11.29 -15.42
CA TRP A 18 -2.91 -12.07 -15.86
C TRP A 18 -3.11 -13.31 -14.99
N GLN A 19 -2.05 -14.01 -14.57
CA GLN A 19 -2.19 -15.15 -13.67
C GLN A 19 -2.68 -14.71 -12.28
N LEU A 20 -2.21 -13.56 -11.76
CA LEU A 20 -2.68 -12.98 -10.51
C LEU A 20 -4.12 -12.47 -10.62
N LEU A 21 -4.51 -11.77 -11.70
CA LEU A 21 -5.92 -11.43 -11.94
C LEU A 21 -6.79 -12.70 -12.01
N LYS A 22 -6.38 -13.73 -12.76
CA LYS A 22 -7.13 -15.00 -12.81
C LYS A 22 -7.21 -15.70 -11.44
N CYS A 23 -6.18 -15.58 -10.61
CA CYS A 23 -6.19 -16.07 -9.23
C CYS A 23 -7.21 -15.32 -8.34
N PHE A 24 -7.47 -14.04 -8.60
CA PHE A 24 -8.49 -13.26 -7.88
C PHE A 24 -9.93 -13.62 -8.26
N PHE A 25 -10.18 -14.20 -9.44
CA PHE A 25 -11.52 -14.29 -10.04
C PHE A 25 -12.20 -15.68 -10.03
N GLY A 26 -11.74 -16.64 -9.21
CA GLY A 26 -12.28 -18.00 -9.22
C GLY A 26 -13.09 -18.44 -8.01
N LYS A 27 -12.71 -18.02 -6.80
CA LYS A 27 -13.29 -18.45 -5.52
C LYS A 27 -13.09 -17.37 -4.44
N PRO A 28 -13.95 -17.32 -3.40
CA PRO A 28 -13.64 -16.53 -2.22
C PRO A 28 -12.30 -17.01 -1.63
N PHE A 29 -11.37 -16.08 -1.45
CA PHE A 29 -10.07 -16.33 -0.82
C PHE A 29 -9.95 -15.44 0.42
N GLU A 30 -9.15 -15.88 1.39
CA GLU A 30 -8.87 -15.12 2.59
C GLU A 30 -7.67 -14.21 2.40
N ARG A 31 -7.77 -12.97 2.88
CA ARG A 31 -6.69 -11.99 2.88
C ARG A 31 -6.21 -11.72 4.29
N TRP A 32 -4.90 -11.88 4.52
CA TRP A 32 -4.23 -11.55 5.77
C TRP A 32 -3.39 -10.30 5.60
N LEU A 33 -3.55 -9.33 6.50
CA LEU A 33 -2.87 -8.03 6.46
C LEU A 33 -2.09 -7.76 7.76
N GLY A 34 -1.41 -8.79 8.27
CA GLY A 34 -0.85 -8.79 9.63
C GLY A 34 -1.92 -8.72 10.74
N ARG A 35 -3.18 -8.97 10.39
CA ARG A 35 -4.37 -9.02 11.25
C ARG A 35 -5.20 -10.26 10.91
N LYS A 36 -6.38 -10.37 11.53
CA LYS A 36 -7.35 -11.44 11.22
C LYS A 36 -7.63 -11.53 9.71
N PRO A 37 -7.88 -12.74 9.19
CA PRO A 37 -8.28 -12.93 7.80
C PRO A 37 -9.53 -12.11 7.50
N ILE A 38 -9.53 -11.47 6.33
CA ILE A 38 -10.67 -10.75 5.79
C ILE A 38 -11.11 -11.48 4.52
N THR A 39 -12.38 -11.84 4.46
CA THR A 39 -13.00 -12.44 3.28
C THR A 39 -13.30 -11.38 2.22
N LEU A 40 -13.60 -11.82 0.99
CA LEU A 40 -14.00 -10.91 -0.08
C LEU A 40 -15.29 -10.14 0.27
N GLU A 41 -16.25 -10.78 0.92
CA GLU A 41 -17.49 -10.15 1.36
C GLU A 41 -17.26 -9.08 2.41
N GLU A 42 -16.40 -9.36 3.39
CA GLU A 42 -16.01 -8.37 4.40
C GLU A 42 -15.23 -7.22 3.78
N THR A 43 -14.35 -7.49 2.81
CA THR A 43 -13.64 -6.43 2.07
C THR A 43 -14.62 -5.48 1.39
N ARG A 44 -15.70 -6.02 0.80
CA ARG A 44 -16.77 -5.20 0.22
C ARG A 44 -17.49 -4.37 1.29
N LYS A 45 -17.77 -4.95 2.47
CA LYS A 45 -18.38 -4.24 3.61
C LYS A 45 -17.49 -3.13 4.18
N ILE A 46 -16.16 -3.33 4.19
CA ILE A 46 -15.16 -2.37 4.66
C ILE A 46 -14.98 -1.18 3.70
N GLY A 47 -15.57 -1.23 2.50
CA GLY A 47 -15.42 -0.18 1.50
C GLY A 47 -14.21 -0.39 0.60
N GLY A 48 -13.91 -1.63 0.23
CA GLY A 48 -12.99 -1.94 -0.87
C GLY A 48 -11.53 -2.17 -0.48
N GLY A 49 -10.69 -2.32 -1.50
CA GLY A 49 -9.31 -2.78 -1.37
C GLY A 49 -8.44 -1.85 -0.51
N TYR A 50 -8.45 -0.55 -0.79
CA TYR A 50 -7.62 0.43 -0.07
C TYR A 50 -7.98 0.50 1.42
N ASN A 51 -9.26 0.56 1.76
CA ASN A 51 -9.72 0.56 3.15
C ASN A 51 -9.32 -0.71 3.89
N SER A 52 -9.39 -1.88 3.22
CA SER A 52 -8.93 -3.14 3.81
C SER A 52 -7.44 -3.10 4.13
N PHE A 53 -6.61 -2.59 3.21
CA PHE A 53 -5.15 -2.50 3.37
C PHE A 53 -4.73 -1.51 4.46
N LEU A 54 -5.44 -0.39 4.59
CA LEU A 54 -5.06 0.71 5.48
C LEU A 54 -5.79 0.70 6.83
N GLN A 55 -6.37 -0.43 7.22
CA GLN A 55 -6.97 -0.59 8.55
C GLN A 55 -5.97 -0.25 9.65
N THR A 56 -6.37 0.56 10.62
CA THR A 56 -5.50 0.99 11.72
C THR A 56 -6.23 0.90 13.04
N SER A 57 -5.46 0.71 14.12
CA SER A 57 -5.95 0.77 15.52
C SER A 57 -5.58 2.10 16.17
N LEU A 58 -4.97 3.03 15.42
CA LEU A 58 -4.63 4.35 15.94
C LEU A 58 -5.91 5.13 16.30
N PRO A 59 -5.86 5.99 17.35
CA PRO A 59 -6.90 6.99 17.62
C PRO A 59 -7.17 7.84 16.38
N GLU A 60 -8.41 8.27 16.19
CA GLU A 60 -8.84 8.99 14.98
C GLU A 60 -8.00 10.23 14.67
N GLU A 61 -7.62 10.97 15.70
CA GLU A 61 -6.79 12.19 15.62
C GLU A 61 -5.40 11.94 15.01
N LEU A 62 -4.88 10.72 15.13
CA LEU A 62 -3.55 10.34 14.63
C LEU A 62 -3.61 9.62 13.28
N ARG A 63 -4.79 9.49 12.68
CA ARG A 63 -4.95 8.82 11.39
C ARG A 63 -4.66 9.77 10.25
N GLY A 64 -3.59 9.48 9.52
CA GLY A 64 -3.29 10.13 8.25
C GLY A 64 -4.31 9.83 7.14
N TYR A 65 -4.99 8.69 7.26
CA TYR A 65 -6.08 8.23 6.41
C TYR A 65 -7.10 7.51 7.28
N ASN A 66 -8.38 7.88 7.19
CA ASN A 66 -9.44 7.25 8.00
C ASN A 66 -10.25 6.24 7.16
N PRO A 67 -9.95 4.93 7.24
CA PRO A 67 -10.66 3.92 6.45
C PRO A 67 -12.13 3.75 6.85
N ALA A 68 -12.54 4.25 8.02
CA ALA A 68 -13.93 4.19 8.47
C ALA A 68 -14.80 5.31 7.87
N ALA A 69 -14.19 6.41 7.43
CA ALA A 69 -14.87 7.55 6.82
C ALA A 69 -14.99 7.43 5.29
N GLU A 70 -14.14 6.60 4.68
CA GLU A 70 -14.03 6.48 3.23
C GLU A 70 -14.90 5.35 2.69
N THR A 71 -15.57 5.61 1.57
CA THR A 71 -16.26 4.60 0.77
C THR A 71 -15.30 3.95 -0.24
N ALA A 72 -15.70 2.85 -0.88
CA ALA A 72 -14.88 2.23 -1.93
C ALA A 72 -14.57 3.20 -3.08
N GLU A 73 -15.55 4.00 -3.49
CA GLU A 73 -15.40 4.97 -4.56
C GLU A 73 -14.53 6.15 -4.15
N SER A 74 -14.74 6.71 -2.95
CA SER A 74 -13.94 7.83 -2.47
C SER A 74 -12.49 7.44 -2.20
N ALA A 75 -12.26 6.24 -1.66
CA ALA A 75 -10.91 5.68 -1.53
C ALA A 75 -10.25 5.47 -2.90
N HIS A 76 -10.96 4.88 -3.86
CA HIS A 76 -10.45 4.68 -5.21
C HIS A 76 -10.10 6.00 -5.89
N LEU A 77 -10.98 6.99 -5.78
CA LEU A 77 -10.77 8.33 -6.31
C LEU A 77 -9.57 9.01 -5.65
N ALA A 78 -9.41 8.91 -4.32
CA ALA A 78 -8.28 9.50 -3.62
C ALA A 78 -6.94 8.96 -4.14
N PHE A 79 -6.79 7.65 -4.26
CA PHE A 79 -5.53 7.03 -4.71
C PHE A 79 -5.27 7.22 -6.22
N THR A 80 -6.30 7.12 -7.08
CA THR A 80 -6.14 7.36 -8.53
C THR A 80 -5.86 8.83 -8.85
N THR A 81 -6.45 9.76 -8.10
CA THR A 81 -6.15 11.20 -8.22
C THR A 81 -4.72 11.50 -7.77
N THR A 82 -4.26 10.88 -6.68
CA THR A 82 -2.91 11.09 -6.12
C THR A 82 -1.81 10.54 -7.04
N PHE A 83 -2.07 9.39 -7.67
CA PHE A 83 -1.14 8.70 -8.56
C PHE A 83 -1.70 8.62 -9.99
N PRO A 84 -1.77 9.75 -10.73
CA PRO A 84 -2.38 9.77 -12.07
C PRO A 84 -1.62 8.90 -13.09
N ARG A 85 -0.30 8.72 -12.91
CA ARG A 85 0.51 7.78 -13.70
C ARG A 85 0.31 6.31 -13.32
N GLY A 86 -0.47 6.05 -12.28
CA GLY A 86 -0.64 4.75 -11.68
C GLY A 86 0.32 4.51 -10.52
N PHE A 87 0.00 3.48 -9.74
CA PHE A 87 0.75 3.04 -8.58
C PHE A 87 1.19 1.61 -8.87
N ALA A 88 2.47 1.37 -9.13
CA ALA A 88 2.96 0.12 -9.68
C ALA A 88 3.43 -0.85 -8.60
N LEU A 89 3.10 -2.14 -8.75
CA LEU A 89 3.64 -3.22 -7.92
C LEU A 89 4.73 -3.98 -8.68
N GLU A 90 5.93 -3.99 -8.14
CA GLU A 90 7.08 -4.68 -8.69
C GLU A 90 7.47 -5.88 -7.81
N VAL A 91 7.60 -7.06 -8.41
CA VAL A 91 8.16 -8.23 -7.70
C VAL A 91 9.68 -8.18 -7.81
N LEU A 92 10.35 -8.03 -6.67
CA LEU A 92 11.80 -7.93 -6.57
C LEU A 92 12.46 -9.30 -6.52
N GLN A 93 11.90 -10.20 -5.72
CA GLN A 93 12.47 -11.53 -5.50
C GLN A 93 11.38 -12.53 -5.13
N VAL A 94 11.49 -13.76 -5.63
CA VAL A 94 10.64 -14.88 -5.23
C VAL A 94 11.48 -15.83 -4.38
N TYR A 95 11.00 -16.17 -3.18
CA TYR A 95 11.69 -17.00 -2.20
C TYR A 95 11.27 -18.47 -2.27
N SER A 96 10.03 -18.76 -2.65
CA SER A 96 9.49 -20.13 -2.70
C SER A 96 8.51 -20.33 -3.85
N GLY A 97 8.36 -21.59 -4.29
CA GLY A 97 7.39 -22.02 -5.30
C GLY A 97 6.11 -22.63 -4.69
N PRO A 98 5.17 -23.12 -5.51
CA PRO A 98 3.95 -23.78 -5.03
C PRO A 98 4.22 -24.93 -4.05
N PRO A 99 3.33 -25.20 -3.08
CA PRO A 99 2.00 -24.59 -2.88
C PRO A 99 2.02 -23.27 -2.10
N VAL A 100 3.16 -22.85 -1.54
CA VAL A 100 3.29 -21.61 -0.77
C VAL A 100 4.35 -20.71 -1.41
N ILE A 101 3.91 -19.73 -2.18
CA ILE A 101 4.77 -18.78 -2.91
C ILE A 101 4.97 -17.54 -2.05
N ALA A 102 6.17 -17.36 -1.50
CA ALA A 102 6.59 -16.16 -0.81
C ALA A 102 7.44 -15.29 -1.74
N TYR A 103 7.17 -13.99 -1.79
CA TYR A 103 7.91 -13.06 -2.63
C TYR A 103 8.02 -11.68 -2.00
N LYS A 104 9.14 -10.99 -2.26
CA LYS A 104 9.35 -9.59 -1.94
C LYS A 104 8.83 -8.72 -3.06
N PHE A 105 8.07 -7.68 -2.69
CA PHE A 105 7.60 -6.68 -3.63
C PHE A 105 7.95 -5.27 -3.18
N ARG A 106 7.91 -4.36 -4.15
CA ARG A 106 7.97 -2.91 -3.99
C ARG A 106 6.74 -2.33 -4.65
N HIS A 107 5.97 -1.53 -3.93
CA HIS A 107 4.91 -0.74 -4.52
C HIS A 107 5.37 0.70 -4.63
N TRP A 108 5.18 1.36 -5.76
CA TRP A 108 5.74 2.70 -5.97
C TRP A 108 4.93 3.53 -6.96
N GLY A 109 4.97 4.84 -6.80
CA GLY A 109 4.35 5.80 -7.70
C GLY A 109 4.78 7.22 -7.36
N TYR A 110 4.58 8.15 -8.29
CA TYR A 110 4.89 9.56 -8.06
C TYR A 110 3.65 10.30 -7.60
N MET A 111 3.76 11.02 -6.48
CA MET A 111 2.66 11.78 -5.89
C MET A 111 2.44 13.10 -6.63
N GLU A 112 1.84 13.02 -7.81
CA GLU A 112 1.59 14.18 -8.68
C GLU A 112 0.22 14.83 -8.45
N GLY A 113 -0.68 14.13 -7.76
CA GLY A 113 -1.96 14.68 -7.33
C GLY A 113 -2.04 14.91 -5.83
N PRO A 114 -3.04 15.69 -5.37
CA PRO A 114 -3.28 15.92 -3.96
C PRO A 114 -3.84 14.66 -3.28
N PHE A 115 -3.49 14.45 -2.01
CA PHE A 115 -4.01 13.36 -1.18
C PHE A 115 -4.65 13.93 0.08
N GLN A 116 -5.97 13.79 0.29
CA GLN A 116 -6.67 14.21 1.54
C GLN A 116 -6.25 15.59 2.11
N GLY A 117 -6.08 16.60 1.26
CA GLY A 117 -5.69 17.97 1.64
C GLY A 117 -4.17 18.21 1.75
N TYR A 118 -3.34 17.19 1.47
CA TYR A 118 -1.91 17.34 1.24
C TYR A 118 -1.66 17.73 -0.22
N PRO A 119 -0.81 18.74 -0.47
CA PRO A 119 -0.47 19.16 -1.83
C PRO A 119 0.34 18.07 -2.56
N PRO A 120 0.29 18.03 -3.90
CA PRO A 120 1.13 17.12 -4.67
C PRO A 120 2.61 17.45 -4.43
N THR A 121 3.39 16.46 -4.01
CA THR A 121 4.82 16.64 -3.74
C THR A 121 5.69 16.41 -4.98
N GLY A 122 5.18 15.67 -5.96
CA GLY A 122 5.90 15.25 -7.16
C GLY A 122 6.98 14.19 -6.92
N GLU A 123 7.21 13.80 -5.66
CA GLU A 123 8.25 12.85 -5.30
C GLU A 123 7.76 11.39 -5.43
N LEU A 124 8.74 10.49 -5.47
CA LEU A 124 8.50 9.05 -5.43
C LEU A 124 7.99 8.66 -4.03
N VAL A 125 6.82 8.03 -4.00
CA VAL A 125 6.30 7.32 -2.83
C VAL A 125 6.43 5.85 -3.11
N GLU A 126 7.17 5.14 -2.26
CA GLU A 126 7.34 3.70 -2.35
C GLU A 126 7.30 3.03 -0.99
N PHE A 127 6.88 1.78 -0.96
CA PHE A 127 6.96 0.93 0.22
C PHE A 127 7.29 -0.50 -0.19
N PHE A 128 7.86 -1.24 0.75
CA PHE A 128 8.27 -2.62 0.53
C PHE A 128 7.45 -3.58 1.38
N GLY A 129 7.32 -4.81 0.89
CA GLY A 129 6.62 -5.84 1.63
C GLY A 129 6.91 -7.25 1.15
N ILE A 130 6.32 -8.20 1.86
CA ILE A 130 6.29 -9.61 1.53
C ILE A 130 4.85 -10.00 1.23
N GLY A 131 4.65 -10.65 0.10
CA GLY A 131 3.41 -11.34 -0.22
C GLY A 131 3.61 -12.86 -0.08
N ILE A 132 2.65 -13.55 0.51
CA ILE A 132 2.60 -15.01 0.59
C ILE A 132 1.30 -15.47 -0.05
N PHE A 133 1.39 -16.29 -1.09
CA PHE A 133 0.25 -16.93 -1.73
C PHE A 133 0.24 -18.40 -1.43
N HIS A 134 -0.89 -18.88 -0.91
CA HIS A 134 -1.20 -20.29 -0.83
C HIS A 134 -2.00 -20.64 -2.08
N VAL A 135 -1.48 -21.57 -2.87
CA VAL A 135 -2.06 -21.99 -4.15
C VAL A 135 -2.38 -23.47 -4.14
N ASP A 136 -3.48 -23.83 -4.79
CA ASP A 136 -3.87 -25.22 -4.99
C ASP A 136 -3.03 -25.92 -6.08
N GLU A 137 -3.30 -27.21 -6.32
CA GLU A 137 -2.62 -28.01 -7.36
C GLU A 137 -2.76 -27.45 -8.79
N LYS A 138 -3.78 -26.60 -9.02
CA LYS A 138 -4.03 -25.92 -10.30
C LYS A 138 -3.45 -24.50 -10.32
N VAL A 139 -2.61 -24.15 -9.33
CA VAL A 139 -1.99 -22.84 -9.15
C VAL A 139 -3.03 -21.72 -9.05
N ARG A 140 -4.16 -21.98 -8.38
CA ARG A 140 -5.17 -20.98 -8.03
C ARG A 140 -4.97 -20.55 -6.59
N VAL A 141 -5.01 -19.25 -6.33
CA VAL A 141 -4.83 -18.70 -4.98
C VAL A 141 -6.04 -19.01 -4.11
N GLU A 142 -5.78 -19.64 -2.96
CA GLU A 142 -6.78 -19.92 -1.92
C GLU A 142 -6.66 -18.94 -0.75
N ARG A 143 -5.45 -18.48 -0.46
CA ARG A 143 -5.15 -17.53 0.61
C ARG A 143 -4.00 -16.62 0.21
N VAL A 144 -4.12 -15.35 0.59
CA VAL A 144 -3.16 -14.29 0.34
C VAL A 144 -2.79 -13.64 1.66
N GLU A 145 -1.50 -13.42 1.88
CA GLU A 145 -1.01 -12.69 3.04
C GLU A 145 -0.08 -11.59 2.56
N PHE A 146 -0.30 -10.37 3.05
CA PHE A 146 0.56 -9.22 2.80
C PHE A 146 1.10 -8.68 4.11
N PHE A 147 2.42 -8.49 4.13
CA PHE A 147 3.16 -7.91 5.24
C PHE A 147 3.93 -6.72 4.71
N PHE A 148 3.54 -5.52 5.11
CA PHE A 148 4.21 -4.27 4.77
C PHE A 148 3.91 -3.22 5.83
N ASP A 149 4.75 -2.19 5.90
CA ASP A 149 4.49 -1.04 6.76
C ASP A 149 3.58 -0.03 6.06
N ARG A 150 2.41 0.19 6.65
CA ARG A 150 1.44 1.20 6.17
C ARG A 150 1.95 2.61 6.41
N GLY A 151 2.80 2.80 7.41
CA GLY A 151 3.44 4.06 7.75
C GLY A 151 4.41 4.54 6.66
N GLU A 152 5.12 3.63 5.97
CA GLU A 152 5.97 4.00 4.83
C GLU A 152 5.16 4.66 3.70
N LEU A 153 4.02 4.05 3.36
CA LEU A 153 3.11 4.60 2.35
C LEU A 153 2.52 5.95 2.77
N LEU A 154 1.91 6.03 3.96
CA LEU A 154 1.26 7.26 4.43
C LEU A 154 2.27 8.37 4.71
N GLY A 155 3.45 8.04 5.23
CA GLY A 155 4.52 9.00 5.46
C GLY A 155 4.99 9.68 4.17
N GLY A 156 5.08 8.92 3.07
CA GLY A 156 5.39 9.49 1.76
C GLY A 156 4.30 10.42 1.22
N LEU A 157 3.03 10.11 1.50
CA LEU A 157 1.87 10.89 1.05
C LEU A 157 1.61 12.17 1.87
N MET A 158 2.05 12.18 3.12
CA MET A 158 1.78 13.28 4.07
C MET A 158 2.98 14.23 4.24
N ARG A 159 4.03 14.05 3.45
CA ARG A 159 5.21 14.91 3.48
C ARG A 159 4.83 16.33 3.04
N GLY A 160 5.34 17.34 3.75
CA GLY A 160 5.06 18.76 3.46
C GLY A 160 3.90 19.38 4.27
N GLY A 161 3.17 18.59 5.07
CA GLY A 161 2.08 19.08 5.92
C GLY A 161 0.78 19.37 5.15
N LYS A 162 -0.36 19.37 5.84
CA LYS A 162 -1.64 19.79 5.23
C LYS A 162 -1.53 21.27 4.89
N GLY A 163 -1.94 21.65 3.69
CA GLY A 163 -1.88 23.05 3.25
C GLY A 163 -2.74 23.95 4.13
N SER A 164 -2.15 24.59 5.14
CA SER A 164 -2.68 25.78 5.79
C SER A 164 -1.87 26.98 5.29
N GLY A 165 -2.52 27.96 4.68
CA GLY A 165 -1.87 29.20 4.30
C GLY A 165 -1.14 29.84 5.48
N GLY A 166 0.14 30.15 5.28
CA GLY A 166 0.92 31.11 6.05
C GLY A 166 1.18 30.78 7.53
N SER A 167 2.37 30.25 7.83
CA SER A 167 3.40 30.98 8.58
C SER A 167 4.62 30.08 8.79
N MET A 168 5.71 30.41 8.11
CA MET A 168 7.05 30.00 8.48
C MET A 168 7.33 30.60 9.87
N SER A 169 7.28 29.79 10.92
CA SER A 169 7.87 30.16 12.21
C SER A 169 9.17 29.40 12.37
N THR A 170 10.26 30.08 12.04
CA THR A 170 11.59 29.76 12.51
C THR A 170 11.58 29.90 14.04
N SER A 171 11.70 28.80 14.78
CA SER A 171 12.12 28.86 16.18
C SER A 171 12.89 27.59 16.59
N THR A 172 14.21 27.78 16.69
CA THR A 172 15.10 27.31 17.77
C THR A 172 14.93 25.89 18.32
N GLY A 173 15.86 25.02 17.89
CA GLY A 173 16.64 24.08 18.71
C GLY A 173 15.91 23.36 19.86
N ALA A 174 15.43 22.15 19.58
CA ALA A 174 15.24 21.11 20.58
C ALA A 174 16.33 20.04 20.39
N PRO A 175 16.97 19.53 21.46
CA PRO A 175 18.03 18.55 21.36
C PRO A 175 17.45 17.25 20.79
N SER A 176 18.08 16.74 19.74
CA SER A 176 17.80 15.41 19.21
C SER A 176 17.97 14.38 20.33
N PRO A 177 17.02 13.42 20.49
CA PRO A 177 17.24 12.29 21.39
C PRO A 177 18.41 11.49 20.82
N SER A 178 19.57 11.63 21.47
CA SER A 178 20.80 10.93 21.09
C SER A 178 20.56 9.42 21.10
N CYS A 179 20.90 8.77 19.99
CA CYS A 179 20.78 7.33 19.82
C CYS A 179 21.55 6.62 20.95
N PRO A 180 20.91 5.75 21.76
CA PRO A 180 21.54 5.13 22.92
C PRO A 180 22.74 4.23 22.59
N PHE A 181 22.94 3.91 21.30
CA PHE A 181 24.05 3.10 20.83
C PHE A 181 25.36 3.87 20.63
N LEU A 182 25.33 5.21 20.58
CA LEU A 182 26.52 6.04 20.34
C LEU A 182 27.13 6.63 21.63
N ALA A 183 26.56 6.32 22.80
CA ALA A 183 27.03 6.82 24.09
C ALA A 183 28.04 5.86 24.77
N SER A 184 29.04 5.39 24.03
CA SER A 184 30.22 4.72 24.63
C SER A 184 31.38 4.68 23.64
N LYS A 185 32.35 5.56 23.87
CA LYS A 185 33.80 5.28 23.77
C LYS A 185 34.58 6.41 24.44
#